data_AF-A0A800G8F5-F1
#
_entry.id   AF-A0A800G8F5-F1
#
_cell.length_a   1.000
_cell.length_b   1.000
_cell.length_c   1.000
_cell.angle_alpha   90.00
_cell.angle_beta   90.00
_cell.angle_gamma   90.00
#
_symmetry.space_group_name_H-M   'P 1'
#
loop_
_entity.id
_entity.type
_entity.pdbx_description
1 polymer ?
#
loop_
_entity_poly.entity_id
_entity_poly.type
_entity_poly.pdbx_seq_one_letter_code
_entity_poly.pdbx_strand_id
1 'polypeptide(L)'
;MTLCRALTAEDEYPVTVNGKLTLLFTVPQSDGQAMAEKESPIQSVMLDETDDGYQLIVVSGLSLGSACSKFNGDEINRRFFDRVEVTVTHLEIEAQNVPCTTDYPTVESVISLGDVFETGRTYTVSVNGEETSFIAR
;
A
#
# COMPACT_ATOMS: atom_id res chain seq x y z
N MET A 1 -26.50 27.07 -4.77
CA MET A 1 -25.42 27.80 -5.46
C MET A 1 -24.13 27.37 -4.81
N THR A 2 -23.52 26.30 -5.34
CA THR A 2 -22.37 25.61 -4.72
C THR A 2 -21.09 26.22 -5.28
N LEU A 3 -20.39 27.01 -4.47
CA LEU A 3 -19.04 27.50 -4.76
C LEU A 3 -18.03 26.53 -4.14
N CYS A 4 -17.84 25.36 -4.75
CA CYS A 4 -16.54 24.68 -4.64
C CYS A 4 -15.78 25.04 -5.91
N ARG A 5 -15.18 26.22 -5.91
CA ARG A 5 -14.20 26.58 -6.92
C ARG A 5 -13.00 25.66 -6.69
N ALA A 6 -12.62 24.90 -7.71
CA ALA A 6 -11.41 24.09 -7.66
C ALA A 6 -10.22 25.02 -7.38
N LEU A 7 -9.39 24.64 -6.42
CA LEU A 7 -8.12 25.30 -6.14
C LEU A 7 -7.12 24.95 -7.26
N THR A 8 -6.43 25.95 -7.79
CA THR A 8 -5.41 25.78 -8.83
C THR A 8 -4.03 25.80 -8.18
N ALA A 9 -3.18 24.87 -8.61
CA ALA A 9 -1.78 24.78 -8.19
C ALA A 9 -1.04 26.12 -8.39
N GLU A 10 -0.09 26.41 -7.51
CA GLU A 10 0.77 27.62 -7.49
C GLU A 10 0.07 28.95 -7.22
N ASP A 11 -1.27 28.98 -7.29
CA ASP A 11 -2.02 30.16 -6.90
C ASP A 11 -1.98 30.36 -5.38
N GLU A 12 -1.80 31.62 -4.97
CA GLU A 12 -1.95 32.05 -3.59
C GLU A 12 -3.39 32.42 -3.29
N TYR A 13 -3.99 31.75 -2.31
CA TYR A 13 -5.37 31.99 -1.90
C TYR A 13 -5.41 32.74 -0.56
N PRO A 14 -6.09 33.90 -0.51
CA PRO A 14 -6.27 34.63 0.74
C PRO A 14 -7.28 33.93 1.64
N VAL A 15 -6.85 33.60 2.86
CA VAL A 15 -7.73 33.12 3.94
C VAL A 15 -8.17 34.32 4.75
N THR A 16 -9.46 34.62 4.68
CA THR A 16 -10.07 35.66 5.52
C THR A 16 -10.81 35.01 6.68
N VAL A 17 -10.52 35.46 7.89
CA VAL A 17 -11.27 35.09 9.10
C VAL A 17 -11.94 36.35 9.60
N ASN A 18 -13.27 36.33 9.71
CA ASN A 18 -14.07 37.49 10.13
C ASN A 18 -13.80 38.76 9.31
N GLY A 19 -13.60 38.62 7.98
CA GLY A 19 -13.38 39.74 7.07
C GLY A 19 -11.97 40.33 7.09
N LYS A 20 -11.03 39.77 7.88
CA LYS A 20 -9.63 40.18 7.91
C LYS A 20 -8.76 39.13 7.21
N LEU A 21 -7.93 39.57 6.26
CA LEU A 21 -6.89 38.72 5.68
C LEU A 21 -5.96 38.25 6.79
N THR A 22 -5.93 36.93 7.01
CA THR A 22 -5.22 36.34 8.14
C THR A 22 -4.00 35.56 7.68
N LEU A 23 -4.14 34.78 6.59
CA LEU A 23 -3.06 34.00 5.99
C LEU A 23 -3.21 33.97 4.47
N LEU A 24 -2.09 33.75 3.78
CA LEU A 24 -2.04 33.31 2.38
C LEU A 24 -1.60 31.84 2.39
N PHE A 25 -2.24 30.99 1.60
CA PHE A 25 -1.73 29.63 1.35
C PHE A 25 -1.56 29.42 -0.15
N THR A 26 -0.44 28.82 -0.52
CA THR A 26 -0.15 28.40 -1.90
C THR A 26 -0.58 26.96 -2.07
N VAL A 27 -1.32 26.66 -3.13
CA VAL A 27 -1.65 25.27 -3.47
C VAL A 27 -0.39 24.61 -4.03
N PRO A 28 0.08 23.48 -3.46
CA PRO A 28 1.25 22.79 -4.01
C PRO A 28 1.02 22.41 -5.47
N GLN A 29 2.07 22.44 -6.28
CA GLN A 29 2.03 21.91 -7.65
C GLN A 29 1.50 20.47 -7.66
N SER A 30 0.57 20.18 -8.58
CA SER A 30 0.05 18.82 -8.83
C SER A 30 0.95 18.02 -9.77
N ASP A 31 2.22 18.38 -9.88
CA ASP A 31 3.26 17.48 -10.32
C ASP A 31 3.19 16.36 -9.30
N GLY A 32 2.43 15.28 -9.59
CA GLY A 32 2.12 14.23 -8.62
C GLY A 32 3.40 13.92 -7.86
N GLN A 33 3.41 14.24 -6.56
CA GLN A 33 4.65 14.29 -5.79
C GLN A 33 5.45 13.03 -6.08
N ALA A 34 6.77 13.15 -6.29
CA ALA A 34 7.61 12.01 -6.60
C ALA A 34 7.38 10.93 -5.53
N MET A 35 6.81 9.81 -5.96
CA MET A 35 6.52 8.66 -5.12
C MET A 35 7.59 7.61 -5.38
N ALA A 36 8.15 7.05 -4.33
CA ALA A 36 8.99 5.88 -4.40
C ALA A 36 8.18 4.62 -4.07
N GLU A 37 8.46 3.55 -4.80
CA GLU A 37 8.01 2.22 -4.43
C GLU A 37 8.89 1.67 -3.29
N LYS A 38 8.23 1.09 -2.28
CA LYS A 38 8.85 0.45 -1.12
C LYS A 38 8.13 -0.85 -0.78
N GLU A 39 8.85 -1.80 -0.21
CA GLU A 39 8.23 -2.97 0.41
C GLU A 39 7.34 -2.53 1.59
N SER A 40 6.12 -3.04 1.60
CA SER A 40 5.17 -2.78 2.68
C SER A 40 5.53 -3.58 3.92
N PRO A 41 5.52 -2.97 5.13
CA PRO A 41 5.63 -3.71 6.38
C PRO A 41 4.48 -4.72 6.49
N ILE A 42 4.80 -6.00 6.74
CA ILE A 42 3.79 -7.05 6.89
C ILE A 42 3.34 -7.12 8.35
N GLN A 43 2.03 -7.11 8.57
CA GLN A 43 1.44 -7.26 9.91
C GLN A 43 0.93 -8.68 10.16
N SER A 44 0.36 -9.31 9.14
CA SER A 44 -0.05 -10.71 9.21
C SER A 44 -0.14 -11.34 7.83
N VAL A 45 0.15 -12.63 7.77
CA VAL A 45 -0.06 -13.48 6.60
C VAL A 45 -0.90 -14.68 7.03
N MET A 46 -2.00 -14.90 6.35
CA MET A 46 -2.81 -16.10 6.48
C MET A 46 -2.89 -16.81 5.14
N LEU A 47 -2.89 -18.13 5.18
CA LEU A 47 -3.16 -18.96 4.02
C LEU A 47 -4.57 -19.53 4.14
N ASP A 48 -5.31 -19.47 3.05
CA ASP A 48 -6.61 -20.10 2.91
C ASP A 48 -6.61 -21.07 1.72
N GLU A 49 -7.36 -22.15 1.84
CA GLU A 49 -7.54 -23.17 0.79
C GLU A 49 -8.97 -23.07 0.28
N THR A 50 -9.11 -22.88 -1.03
CA THR A 50 -10.38 -22.66 -1.72
C THR A 50 -10.55 -23.67 -2.85
N ASP A 51 -11.73 -23.73 -3.45
CA ASP A 51 -11.99 -24.60 -4.60
C ASP A 51 -11.06 -24.28 -5.80
N ASP A 52 -10.57 -23.03 -5.89
CA ASP A 52 -9.64 -22.56 -6.92
C ASP A 52 -8.16 -22.66 -6.50
N GLY A 53 -7.87 -23.41 -5.43
CA GLY A 53 -6.52 -23.59 -4.86
C GLY A 53 -6.24 -22.66 -3.69
N TYR A 54 -4.97 -22.26 -3.52
CA TYR A 54 -4.52 -21.53 -2.34
C TYR A 54 -4.56 -20.01 -2.52
N GLN A 55 -4.91 -19.29 -1.46
CA GLN A 55 -4.91 -17.83 -1.41
C GLN A 55 -4.17 -17.34 -0.17
N LEU A 56 -3.48 -16.22 -0.29
CA LEU A 56 -2.90 -15.50 0.84
C LEU A 56 -3.78 -14.31 1.19
N ILE A 57 -4.11 -14.19 2.47
CA ILE A 57 -4.71 -12.99 3.04
C ILE A 57 -3.59 -12.25 3.76
N VAL A 58 -3.15 -11.13 3.20
CA VAL A 58 -2.03 -10.35 3.69
C VAL A 58 -2.53 -9.02 4.21
N VAL A 59 -2.22 -8.71 5.47
CA VAL A 59 -2.42 -7.37 6.03
C VAL A 59 -1.08 -6.66 6.04
N SER A 60 -0.99 -5.57 5.29
CA SER A 60 0.23 -4.78 5.12
C SER A 60 0.02 -3.34 5.60
N GLY A 61 1.05 -2.72 6.17
CA GLY A 61 1.03 -1.33 6.62
C GLY A 61 1.49 -0.34 5.56
N LEU A 62 1.14 0.93 5.74
CA LEU A 62 1.64 2.06 4.95
C LEU A 62 2.46 3.02 5.83
N SER A 63 3.77 3.14 5.56
CA SER A 63 4.76 3.67 6.51
C SER A 63 4.74 5.19 6.72
N LEU A 64 4.27 6.00 5.76
CA LEU A 64 4.19 7.46 5.88
C LEU A 64 2.76 7.99 6.08
N GLY A 65 1.82 7.11 6.42
CA GLY A 65 0.45 7.45 6.76
C GLY A 65 -0.48 7.69 5.56
N SER A 66 -1.79 7.77 5.80
CA SER A 66 -2.80 7.67 4.73
C SER A 66 -2.76 8.79 3.68
N ALA A 67 -2.32 10.00 4.05
CA ALA A 67 -2.21 11.11 3.10
C ALA A 67 -0.98 11.04 2.18
N CYS A 68 0.03 10.25 2.52
CA CYS A 68 1.33 10.22 1.84
C CYS A 68 1.74 8.85 1.33
N SER A 69 0.93 7.83 1.59
CA SER A 69 1.20 6.47 1.18
C SER A 69 -0.03 5.84 0.54
N LYS A 70 0.20 4.97 -0.43
CA LYS A 70 -0.85 4.21 -1.12
C LYS A 70 -0.35 2.81 -1.43
N PHE A 71 -1.20 1.81 -1.28
CA PHE A 71 -0.91 0.47 -1.80
C PHE A 71 -0.56 0.52 -3.30
N ASN A 72 0.48 -0.22 -3.69
CA ASN A 72 0.95 -0.27 -5.07
C ASN A 72 0.52 -1.57 -5.76
N GLY A 73 0.90 -2.71 -5.16
CA GLY A 73 0.63 -4.02 -5.73
C GLY A 73 1.41 -5.14 -5.07
N ASP A 74 1.32 -6.30 -5.68
CA ASP A 74 2.02 -7.52 -5.30
C ASP A 74 2.63 -8.23 -6.53
N GLU A 75 3.74 -8.92 -6.31
CA GLU A 75 4.41 -9.76 -7.31
C GLU A 75 4.69 -11.14 -6.72
N ILE A 76 4.39 -12.20 -7.48
CA ILE A 76 4.65 -13.59 -7.09
C ILE A 76 5.83 -14.14 -7.90
N ASN A 77 6.84 -14.62 -7.19
CA ASN A 77 8.00 -15.31 -7.75
C ASN A 77 8.02 -16.79 -7.30
N ARG A 78 8.06 -17.70 -8.29
CA ARG A 78 8.06 -19.16 -8.09
C ARG A 78 9.33 -19.83 -8.61
N ARG A 79 10.47 -19.14 -8.50
CA ARG A 79 11.76 -19.65 -8.99
C ARG A 79 12.22 -20.92 -8.28
N PHE A 80 11.77 -21.14 -7.05
CA PHE A 80 12.11 -22.30 -6.24
C PHE A 80 10.94 -23.29 -6.21
N PHE A 81 11.26 -24.57 -6.16
CA PHE A 81 10.25 -25.62 -6.31
C PHE A 81 9.30 -25.71 -5.12
N ASP A 82 9.81 -25.55 -3.90
CA ASP A 82 9.11 -25.68 -2.62
C ASP A 82 8.91 -24.33 -1.91
N ARG A 83 9.20 -23.22 -2.60
CA ARG A 83 9.11 -21.87 -2.05
C ARG A 83 8.45 -20.90 -3.01
N VAL A 84 7.46 -20.18 -2.50
CA VAL A 84 6.83 -19.03 -3.17
C VAL A 84 7.29 -17.76 -2.46
N GLU A 85 7.84 -16.83 -3.23
CA GLU A 85 8.21 -15.51 -2.74
C GLU A 85 7.17 -14.50 -3.23
N VAL A 86 6.66 -13.70 -2.32
CA VAL A 86 5.67 -12.66 -2.61
C VAL A 86 6.24 -11.33 -2.15
N THR A 87 6.32 -10.38 -3.07
CA THR A 87 6.69 -9.01 -2.77
C THR A 87 5.44 -8.16 -2.76
N VAL A 88 5.16 -7.48 -1.65
CA VAL A 88 4.02 -6.55 -1.51
C VAL A 88 4.58 -5.15 -1.36
N THR A 89 4.14 -4.21 -2.20
CA THR A 89 4.70 -2.85 -2.21
C THR A 89 3.65 -1.77 -2.01
N HIS A 90 4.13 -0.63 -1.53
CA HIS A 90 3.39 0.62 -1.46
C HIS A 90 4.21 1.74 -2.09
N LEU A 91 3.48 2.76 -2.52
CA LEU A 91 4.03 4.04 -2.91
C LEU A 91 4.04 4.95 -1.69
N GLU A 92 5.17 5.59 -1.43
CA GLU A 92 5.28 6.65 -0.43
C GLU A 92 6.01 7.85 -1.01
N ILE A 93 5.75 9.02 -0.46
CA ILE A 93 6.39 10.24 -0.93
C ILE A 93 7.88 10.32 -0.60
N GLU A 94 8.70 10.78 -1.54
CA GLU A 94 10.14 10.93 -1.31
C GLU A 94 10.49 12.16 -0.45
N ALA A 95 9.64 13.19 -0.48
CA ALA A 95 9.88 14.44 0.25
C ALA A 95 9.55 14.29 1.75
N GLN A 96 10.54 14.57 2.60
CA GLN A 96 10.44 14.38 4.06
C GLN A 96 9.62 15.46 4.80
N ASN A 97 9.37 16.61 4.18
CA ASN A 97 8.68 17.75 4.82
C ASN A 97 7.23 17.90 4.37
N VAL A 98 6.61 16.81 3.95
CA VAL A 98 5.22 16.81 3.50
C VAL A 98 4.33 16.55 4.72
N PRO A 99 3.29 17.37 4.94
CA PRO A 99 2.38 17.18 6.06
C PRO A 99 1.50 15.96 5.81
N CYS A 100 2.00 14.79 6.22
CA CYS A 100 1.26 13.53 6.21
C CYS A 100 0.39 13.42 7.45
N THR A 101 -0.69 12.66 7.35
CA THR A 101 -1.50 12.30 8.51
C THR A 101 -0.75 11.25 9.34
N THR A 102 -0.93 11.29 10.67
CA THR A 102 -0.20 10.39 11.60
C THR A 102 -0.79 8.98 11.65
N ASP A 103 -1.99 8.77 11.11
CA ASP A 103 -2.55 7.42 11.02
C ASP A 103 -1.72 6.57 10.06
N TYR A 104 -1.30 5.40 10.54
CA TYR A 104 -0.59 4.39 9.75
C TYR A 104 -1.61 3.34 9.30
N PRO A 105 -2.28 3.53 8.16
CA PRO A 105 -3.33 2.63 7.74
C PRO A 105 -2.73 1.26 7.36
N THR A 106 -3.59 0.25 7.46
CA THR A 106 -3.34 -1.07 6.93
C THR A 106 -4.21 -1.34 5.71
N VAL A 107 -3.71 -2.20 4.83
CA VAL A 107 -4.40 -2.68 3.64
C VAL A 107 -4.39 -4.19 3.66
N GLU A 108 -5.59 -4.77 3.59
CA GLU A 108 -5.78 -6.21 3.37
C GLU A 108 -5.77 -6.48 1.87
N SER A 109 -4.97 -7.46 1.46
CA SER A 109 -4.86 -7.92 0.07
C SER A 109 -5.04 -9.44 0.01
N VAL A 110 -5.83 -9.89 -0.96
CA VAL A 110 -6.04 -11.32 -1.24
C VAL A 110 -5.26 -11.68 -2.50
N ILE A 111 -4.24 -12.51 -2.34
CA ILE A 111 -3.29 -12.87 -3.40
C ILE A 111 -3.50 -14.34 -3.76
N SER A 112 -3.93 -14.60 -4.98
CA SER A 112 -4.17 -15.98 -5.45
C SER A 112 -2.86 -16.69 -5.79
N LEU A 113 -2.61 -17.82 -5.13
CA LEU A 113 -1.51 -18.71 -5.45
C LEU A 113 -1.92 -19.83 -6.42
N GLY A 114 -3.22 -20.03 -6.63
CA GLY A 114 -3.76 -21.09 -7.49
C GLY A 114 -3.52 -22.50 -6.95
N ASP A 115 -3.60 -23.48 -7.84
CA ASP A 115 -3.72 -24.91 -7.53
C ASP A 115 -2.50 -25.76 -7.98
N VAL A 116 -1.41 -25.12 -8.41
CA VAL A 116 -0.25 -25.79 -9.03
C VAL A 116 0.64 -26.56 -8.05
N PHE A 117 0.17 -26.85 -6.84
CA PHE A 117 0.94 -27.46 -5.76
C PHE A 117 0.73 -28.97 -5.72
N GLU A 118 1.80 -29.73 -5.54
CA GLU A 118 1.71 -31.19 -5.46
C GLU A 118 1.21 -31.63 -4.08
N THR A 119 0.09 -32.36 -4.06
CA THR A 119 -0.51 -32.93 -2.85
C THR A 119 0.49 -33.71 -2.00
N GLY A 120 0.45 -33.48 -0.68
CA GLY A 120 1.30 -34.11 0.32
C GLY A 120 2.68 -33.47 0.50
N ARG A 121 3.01 -32.42 -0.27
CA ARG A 121 4.26 -31.68 -0.12
C ARG A 121 4.09 -30.44 0.74
N THR A 122 5.14 -30.12 1.49
CA THR A 122 5.24 -28.86 2.23
C THR A 122 5.79 -27.76 1.34
N TYR A 123 5.15 -26.60 1.35
CA TYR A 123 5.59 -25.39 0.69
C TYR A 123 5.79 -24.28 1.71
N THR A 124 6.82 -23.46 1.50
CA THR A 124 7.05 -22.23 2.26
C THR A 124 6.68 -21.01 1.42
N VAL A 125 5.91 -20.10 2.01
CA VAL A 125 5.58 -18.81 1.43
C VAL A 125 6.30 -17.74 2.23
N SER A 126 7.01 -16.86 1.54
CA SER A 126 7.70 -15.70 2.14
C SER A 126 7.12 -14.42 1.57
N VAL A 127 6.47 -13.61 2.41
CA VAL A 127 5.88 -12.32 2.03
C VAL A 127 6.72 -11.20 2.62
N ASN A 128 7.49 -10.47 1.81
CA ASN A 128 8.48 -9.47 2.27
C ASN A 128 9.34 -9.95 3.46
N GLY A 129 9.74 -11.22 3.44
CA GLY A 129 10.55 -11.85 4.49
C GLY A 129 9.77 -12.47 5.66
N GLU A 130 8.45 -12.25 5.79
CA GLU A 130 7.60 -12.97 6.75
C GLU A 130 7.24 -14.34 6.18
N GLU A 131 7.55 -15.42 6.92
CA GLU A 131 7.40 -16.78 6.43
C GLU A 131 6.19 -17.51 7.03
N THR A 132 5.48 -18.25 6.18
CA THR A 132 4.49 -19.25 6.57
C THR A 132 4.66 -20.52 5.75
N SER A 133 4.17 -21.65 6.23
CA SER A 133 4.28 -22.93 5.51
C SER A 133 2.97 -23.70 5.57
N PHE A 134 2.72 -24.48 4.52
CA PHE A 134 1.55 -25.34 4.43
C PHE A 134 1.87 -26.66 3.74
N ILE A 135 1.04 -27.67 3.98
CA ILE A 135 1.07 -28.93 3.25
C ILE A 135 -0.05 -28.88 2.23
N ALA A 136 0.29 -29.00 0.95
CA ALA A 136 -0.69 -29.03 -0.13
C ALA A 136 -1.55 -30.30 -0.02
N ARG A 137 -2.86 -30.17 -0.27
CA ARG A 137 -3.85 -31.25 -0.08
C ARG A 137 -4.45 -31.75 -1.39
#